data_AF-A0A1H3X044-F1
#
_entry.id   AF-A0A1H3X044-F1
#
_cell.length_a   1.000
_cell.length_b   1.000
_cell.length_c   1.000
_cell.angle_alpha   90.00
_cell.angle_beta   90.00
_cell.angle_gamma   90.00
#
_symmetry.space_group_name_H-M   'P 1'
#
loop_
_entity.id
_entity.type
_entity.pdbx_description
1 polymer ?
#
loop_
_entity_poly.entity_id
_entity_poly.type
_entity_poly.pdbx_seq_one_letter_code
_entity_poly.pdbx_strand_id
1 'polypeptide(L)'
;MKKQIIEAIKNFDTHALKQLLDDTKSYMNVSKAQFIGALESEFEEAKKEGCFAFDDVFFGICGSCNKGCEGMTFYSNTGYFLDLFIESDSEGDVKDMYICNQLSNFTDLKKSFDLSFHFCKDQEVNFKPSKEYLQIKSLFEDFKIALSRFEDGVPLDKLVACLEDYNYLEKFITDLGPFAWMGVKLYEQVSESVYDIKRVALLKSQAEHAIEALIDYQKIASERDSVLWYFEKESDAYRLIGFTKTEKPHIISYSSDSLKIDIDISGYEYVVDYFYKIDALYNELMKKYKPLPEHYKAGRIEDSLERFLELHNKYLDIVEWFRKNSNNL
;
A
#
# COMPACT_ATOMS: atom_id res chain seq x y z
N MET A 1 9.31 8.52 36.68
CA MET A 1 9.42 7.74 35.43
C MET A 1 8.56 8.30 34.30
N LYS A 2 7.22 8.37 34.42
CA LYS A 2 6.32 8.86 33.34
C LYS A 2 6.75 10.17 32.66
N LYS A 3 7.15 11.19 33.42
CA LYS A 3 7.64 12.48 32.88
C LYS A 3 8.89 12.32 32.00
N GLN A 4 9.82 11.44 32.37
CA GLN A 4 11.04 11.18 31.60
C GLN A 4 10.73 10.43 30.31
N ILE A 5 9.76 9.52 30.34
CA ILE A 5 9.28 8.83 29.14
C ILE A 5 8.64 9.84 28.17
N ILE A 6 7.78 10.73 28.66
CA ILE A 6 7.17 11.80 27.86
C ILE A 6 8.27 12.67 27.24
N GLU A 7 9.27 13.07 28.02
CA GLU A 7 10.38 13.88 27.51
C GLU A 7 11.22 13.13 26.45
N ALA A 8 11.45 11.83 26.64
CA ALA A 8 12.18 11.01 25.68
C ALA A 8 11.40 10.88 24.35
N ILE A 9 10.08 10.63 24.41
CA ILE A 9 9.23 10.61 23.21
C ILE A 9 9.24 11.99 22.52
N LYS A 10 9.10 13.06 23.31
CA LYS A 10 9.13 14.45 22.80
C LYS A 10 10.38 14.74 21.99
N ASN A 11 11.54 14.27 22.44
CA ASN A 11 12.84 14.52 21.82
C ASN A 11 13.31 13.42 20.84
N PHE A 12 12.43 12.49 20.46
CA PHE A 12 12.76 11.32 19.63
C PHE A 12 13.94 10.48 20.20
N ASP A 13 14.12 10.48 21.52
CA ASP A 13 15.22 9.80 22.21
C ASP A 13 14.85 8.35 22.53
N THR A 14 14.93 7.49 21.52
CA THR A 14 14.66 6.05 21.66
C THR A 14 15.71 5.34 22.52
N HIS A 15 16.91 5.90 22.68
CA HIS A 15 17.93 5.36 23.57
C HIS A 15 17.52 5.54 25.04
N ALA A 16 17.04 6.72 25.43
CA ALA A 16 16.46 6.94 26.74
C ALA A 16 15.25 6.04 26.99
N LEU A 17 14.37 5.85 26.00
CA LEU A 17 13.25 4.92 26.13
C LEU A 17 13.69 3.47 26.40
N LYS A 18 14.77 3.00 25.75
CA LYS A 18 15.33 1.65 25.99
C LYS A 18 15.74 1.45 27.45
N GLN A 19 16.23 2.51 28.10
CA GLN A 19 16.65 2.49 29.52
C GLN A 19 15.48 2.68 30.50
N LEU A 20 14.48 3.50 30.14
CA LEU A 20 13.37 3.86 31.01
C LEU A 20 12.25 2.80 31.07
N LEU A 21 12.07 2.04 29.99
CA LEU A 21 11.02 1.03 29.87
C LEU A 21 11.51 -0.35 30.36
N ASP A 22 10.60 -1.08 31.01
CA ASP A 22 10.86 -2.38 31.64
C ASP A 22 10.95 -3.49 30.58
N ASP A 23 12.05 -4.26 30.58
CA ASP A 23 12.27 -5.39 29.67
C ASP A 23 11.29 -6.54 29.87
N THR A 24 10.68 -6.65 31.05
CA THR A 24 9.76 -7.74 31.41
C THR A 24 8.30 -7.44 31.04
N LYS A 25 7.99 -6.20 30.66
CA LYS A 25 6.66 -5.76 30.25
C LYS A 25 6.49 -5.78 28.73
N SER A 26 5.24 -5.89 28.31
CA SER A 26 4.83 -5.62 26.93
C SER A 26 4.30 -4.19 26.80
N TYR A 27 4.44 -3.63 25.60
CA TYR A 27 3.86 -2.34 25.23
C TYR A 27 3.05 -2.54 23.96
N MET A 28 1.75 -2.20 23.96
CA MET A 28 0.80 -2.62 22.91
C MET A 28 0.81 -4.14 22.66
N ASN A 29 0.90 -4.94 23.73
CA ASN A 29 1.02 -6.40 23.68
C ASN A 29 2.25 -6.95 22.94
N VAL A 30 3.20 -6.13 22.47
CA VAL A 30 4.47 -6.59 21.87
C VAL A 30 5.65 -6.39 22.83
N SER A 31 6.80 -6.96 22.52
CA SER A 31 8.00 -6.77 23.34
C SER A 31 8.47 -5.30 23.33
N LYS A 32 9.16 -4.86 24.39
CA LYS A 32 9.80 -3.53 24.44
C LYS A 32 10.62 -3.23 23.19
N ALA A 33 11.40 -4.21 22.73
CA ALA A 33 12.26 -4.06 21.55
C ALA A 33 11.45 -3.75 20.28
N GLN A 34 10.34 -4.46 20.05
CA GLN A 34 9.46 -4.22 18.90
C GLN A 34 8.75 -2.87 19.01
N PHE A 35 8.23 -2.53 20.19
CA PHE A 35 7.55 -1.25 20.42
C PHE A 35 8.48 -0.05 20.16
N ILE A 36 9.68 -0.07 20.74
CA ILE A 36 10.66 1.01 20.53
C ILE A 36 11.14 1.02 19.08
N GLY A 37 11.33 -0.15 18.46
CA GLY A 37 11.73 -0.24 17.05
C GLY A 37 10.71 0.41 16.10
N ALA A 38 9.41 0.27 16.36
CA ALA A 38 8.38 0.95 15.59
C ALA A 38 8.44 2.48 15.77
N LEU A 39 8.54 2.97 17.01
CA LEU A 39 8.75 4.40 17.28
C LEU A 39 10.00 4.95 16.59
N GLU A 40 11.10 4.21 16.65
CA GLU A 40 12.37 4.58 16.02
C GLU A 40 12.21 4.71 14.50
N SER A 41 11.50 3.78 13.87
CA SER A 41 11.20 3.83 12.43
C SER A 41 10.42 5.08 12.05
N GLU A 42 9.34 5.39 12.77
CA GLU A 42 8.50 6.58 12.50
C GLU A 42 9.27 7.89 12.74
N PHE A 43 10.10 7.94 13.79
CA PHE A 43 10.92 9.11 14.08
C PHE A 43 12.02 9.32 13.04
N GLU A 44 12.65 8.27 12.54
CA GLU A 44 13.64 8.39 11.46
C GLU A 44 13.01 8.84 10.14
N GLU A 45 11.79 8.40 9.82
CA GLU A 45 11.07 8.89 8.65
C GLU A 45 10.71 10.38 8.78
N ALA A 46 10.21 10.79 9.94
CA ALA A 46 9.95 12.20 10.24
C ALA A 46 11.22 13.07 10.12
N LYS A 47 12.38 12.56 10.56
CA LYS A 47 13.67 13.25 10.45
C LYS A 47 14.11 13.47 9.00
N LYS A 48 13.88 12.51 8.10
CA LYS A 48 14.20 12.67 6.67
C LYS A 48 13.44 13.84 6.04
N GLU A 49 12.23 14.10 6.55
CA GLU A 49 11.35 15.20 6.13
C GLU A 49 11.54 16.49 6.98
N GLY A 50 12.54 16.52 7.87
CA GLY A 50 12.94 17.71 8.62
C GLY A 50 12.26 17.92 9.99
N CYS A 51 11.52 16.94 10.50
CA CYS A 51 10.96 16.94 11.86
C CYS A 51 11.87 16.15 12.81
N PHE A 52 12.53 16.83 13.75
CA PHE A 52 13.53 16.20 14.64
C PHE A 52 13.06 15.97 16.09
N ALA A 53 11.96 16.60 16.48
CA ALA A 53 11.35 16.51 17.80
C ALA A 53 9.92 17.04 17.75
N PHE A 54 9.14 16.75 18.78
CA PHE A 54 7.86 17.41 19.04
C PHE A 54 8.06 18.71 19.82
N ASP A 55 7.35 19.76 19.43
CA ASP A 55 7.43 21.07 20.07
C ASP A 55 6.69 21.08 21.42
N ASP A 56 5.55 20.39 21.50
CA ASP A 56 4.73 20.35 22.72
C ASP A 56 3.89 19.08 22.86
N VAL A 57 3.28 18.91 24.03
CA VAL A 57 2.39 17.80 24.38
C VAL A 57 1.05 18.33 24.84
N PHE A 58 -0.02 17.94 24.13
CA PHE A 58 -1.38 18.40 24.40
C PHE A 58 -2.25 17.25 24.92
N PHE A 59 -3.13 17.54 25.87
CA PHE A 59 -4.06 16.54 26.39
C PHE A 59 -5.33 16.46 25.55
N GLY A 60 -5.97 15.30 25.59
CA GLY A 60 -7.25 15.05 24.94
C GLY A 60 -7.97 13.85 25.54
N ILE A 61 -9.18 13.60 25.05
CA ILE A 61 -9.98 12.44 25.45
C ILE A 61 -10.05 11.45 24.29
N CYS A 62 -9.75 10.18 24.59
CA CYS A 62 -9.85 9.11 23.61
C CYS A 62 -11.33 8.81 23.28
N GLY A 63 -11.65 8.79 21.99
CA GLY A 63 -12.97 8.44 21.47
C GLY A 63 -13.18 6.94 21.17
N SER A 64 -12.10 6.16 21.08
CA SER A 64 -12.11 4.77 20.62
C SER A 64 -11.43 3.78 21.58
N CYS A 65 -10.10 3.63 21.49
CA CYS A 65 -9.32 2.53 22.07
C CYS A 65 -9.49 2.39 23.58
N ASN A 66 -9.46 3.52 24.29
CA ASN A 66 -9.68 3.65 25.72
C ASN A 66 -10.72 4.74 25.95
N LYS A 67 -11.93 4.51 25.43
CA LYS A 67 -12.99 5.52 25.35
C LYS A 67 -13.22 6.24 26.68
N GLY A 68 -13.09 7.57 26.67
CA GLY A 68 -13.27 8.43 27.83
C GLY A 68 -12.02 8.64 28.69
N CYS A 69 -10.93 7.90 28.42
CA CYS A 69 -9.66 8.10 29.12
C CYS A 69 -8.88 9.29 28.52
N GLU A 70 -8.12 9.97 29.38
CA GLU A 70 -7.21 11.04 28.98
C GLU A 70 -5.99 10.48 28.25
N GLY A 71 -5.71 11.00 27.06
CA GLY A 71 -4.53 10.71 26.26
C GLY A 71 -3.71 11.98 25.97
N MET A 72 -2.58 11.79 25.30
CA MET A 72 -1.61 12.84 24.97
C MET A 72 -1.33 12.84 23.47
N THR A 73 -1.37 14.02 22.85
CA THR A 73 -0.85 14.28 21.51
C THR A 73 0.52 14.91 21.66
N PHE A 74 1.55 14.22 21.18
CA PHE A 74 2.84 14.82 20.92
C PHE A 74 2.77 15.52 19.56
N TYR A 75 3.09 16.81 19.50
CA TYR A 75 2.84 17.63 18.32
C TYR A 75 4.06 18.47 17.94
N SER A 76 4.36 18.52 16.64
CA SER A 76 5.28 19.48 16.06
C SER A 76 4.54 20.56 15.27
N ASN A 77 5.08 21.78 15.30
CA ASN A 77 4.64 22.93 14.54
C ASN A 77 4.67 22.72 13.01
N THR A 78 5.39 21.71 12.52
CA THR A 78 5.37 21.27 11.11
C THR A 78 4.16 20.38 10.78
N GLY A 79 3.33 20.04 11.78
CA GLY A 79 2.11 19.26 11.62
C GLY A 79 2.26 17.76 11.90
N TYR A 80 3.46 17.29 12.26
CA TYR A 80 3.69 15.92 12.71
C TYR A 80 3.07 15.70 14.09
N PHE A 81 2.46 14.53 14.28
CA PHE A 81 1.85 14.21 15.56
C PHE A 81 1.89 12.71 15.88
N LEU A 82 1.84 12.39 17.17
CA LEU A 82 1.69 11.04 17.70
C LEU A 82 0.71 11.08 18.87
N ASP A 83 -0.38 10.31 18.77
CA ASP A 83 -1.40 10.23 19.81
C ASP A 83 -1.20 8.97 20.65
N LEU A 84 -0.97 9.13 21.96
CA LEU A 84 -0.74 8.04 22.90
C LEU A 84 -1.65 8.09 24.12
N PHE A 85 -2.04 6.92 24.58
CA PHE A 85 -2.53 6.68 25.93
C PHE A 85 -1.42 6.01 26.75
N ILE A 86 -0.95 6.68 27.81
CA ILE A 86 0.09 6.15 28.70
C ILE A 86 -0.56 5.71 30.01
N GLU A 87 -0.71 4.39 30.16
CA GLU A 87 -1.24 3.79 31.38
C GLU A 87 -0.16 3.76 32.47
N SER A 88 -0.49 4.28 33.64
CA SER A 88 0.40 4.28 34.80
C SER A 88 -0.36 3.97 36.08
N ASP A 89 0.31 3.40 37.07
CA ASP A 89 -0.27 3.26 38.41
C ASP A 89 -0.23 4.58 39.22
N SER A 90 -0.68 4.49 40.48
CA SER A 90 -0.71 5.58 41.43
C SER A 90 0.68 6.11 41.81
N GLU A 91 1.73 5.34 41.61
CA GLU A 91 3.12 5.74 41.88
C GLU A 91 3.77 6.39 40.64
N GLY A 92 3.07 6.39 39.50
CA GLY A 92 3.53 6.98 38.25
C GLY A 92 4.41 6.04 37.42
N ASP A 93 4.38 4.75 37.75
CA ASP A 93 5.06 3.72 36.97
C ASP A 93 4.23 3.32 35.77
N VAL A 94 4.85 3.36 34.60
CA VAL A 94 4.19 3.05 33.32
C VAL A 94 3.96 1.54 33.23
N LYS A 95 2.71 1.17 33.00
CA LYS A 95 2.26 -0.22 32.81
C LYS A 95 2.26 -0.62 31.35
N ASP A 96 1.72 0.25 30.51
CA ASP A 96 1.60 0.05 29.07
C ASP A 96 1.45 1.42 28.37
N MET A 97 1.63 1.44 27.07
CA MET A 97 1.42 2.60 26.20
C MET A 97 0.72 2.15 24.94
N TYR A 98 -0.32 2.87 24.53
CA TYR A 98 -1.14 2.53 23.37
C TYR A 98 -1.28 3.69 22.41
N ILE A 99 -1.23 3.39 21.11
CA ILE A 99 -1.58 4.35 20.05
C ILE A 99 -3.08 4.65 20.11
N CYS A 100 -3.44 5.93 20.01
CA CYS A 100 -4.80 6.40 20.07
C CYS A 100 -5.25 6.99 18.72
N ASN A 101 -5.98 6.19 17.94
CA ASN A 101 -6.42 6.58 16.59
C ASN A 101 -7.55 7.63 16.56
N GLN A 102 -8.12 7.99 17.71
CA GLN A 102 -9.23 8.96 17.81
C GLN A 102 -9.09 9.80 19.09
N LEU A 103 -8.00 10.54 19.23
CA LEU A 103 -7.80 11.46 20.35
C LEU A 103 -8.38 12.84 20.01
N SER A 104 -9.39 13.28 20.77
CA SER A 104 -9.95 14.64 20.66
C SER A 104 -9.25 15.57 21.64
N ASN A 105 -8.41 16.46 21.13
CA ASN A 105 -7.67 17.42 21.95
C ASN A 105 -8.56 18.54 22.51
N PHE A 106 -8.18 19.10 23.65
CA PHE A 106 -8.84 20.29 24.22
C PHE A 106 -8.47 21.60 23.49
N THR A 107 -7.58 21.52 22.52
CA THR A 107 -7.14 22.63 21.68
C THR A 107 -7.14 22.16 20.24
N ASP A 108 -7.50 23.05 19.32
CA ASP A 108 -7.49 22.75 17.89
C ASP A 108 -6.04 22.64 17.40
N LEU A 109 -5.65 21.44 16.96
CA LEU A 109 -4.33 21.16 16.40
C LEU A 109 -4.45 20.85 14.91
N LYS A 110 -3.58 21.44 14.10
CA LYS A 110 -3.50 21.12 12.67
C LYS A 110 -2.62 19.89 12.45
N LYS A 111 -3.18 18.72 12.76
CA LYS A 111 -2.58 17.40 12.56
C LYS A 111 -2.50 17.09 11.06
N SER A 112 -1.29 16.98 10.53
CA SER A 112 -1.04 16.80 9.08
C SER A 112 -0.31 15.50 8.78
N PHE A 113 0.65 15.09 9.62
CA PHE A 113 1.46 13.90 9.41
C PHE A 113 1.39 13.01 10.64
N ASP A 114 0.71 11.87 10.52
CA ASP A 114 0.51 10.92 11.61
C ASP A 114 1.74 10.00 11.73
N LEU A 115 2.31 9.92 12.93
CA LEU A 115 3.42 9.02 13.28
C LEU A 115 2.93 7.77 14.02
N SER A 116 1.63 7.50 13.95
CA SER A 116 1.02 6.30 14.55
C SER A 116 1.44 5.03 13.81
N PHE A 117 1.62 3.96 14.57
CA PHE A 117 1.95 2.63 14.05
C PHE A 117 1.00 1.58 14.65
N HIS A 118 1.00 0.39 14.07
CA HIS A 118 0.21 -0.74 14.55
C HIS A 118 1.04 -2.02 14.53
N PHE A 119 0.62 -2.98 15.35
CA PHE A 119 1.16 -4.33 15.35
C PHE A 119 0.07 -5.32 14.96
N CYS A 120 0.44 -6.32 14.18
CA CYS A 120 -0.41 -7.45 13.86
C CYS A 120 -0.49 -8.41 15.05
N LYS A 121 -1.57 -9.19 15.10
CA LYS A 121 -1.87 -10.11 16.20
C LYS A 121 -0.79 -11.18 16.42
N ASP A 122 -0.13 -11.61 15.35
CA ASP A 122 0.95 -12.60 15.38
C ASP A 122 2.30 -12.04 15.86
N GLN A 123 2.38 -10.73 16.14
CA GLN A 123 3.53 -10.08 16.75
C GLN A 123 3.40 -9.94 18.28
N GLU A 124 2.21 -10.18 18.83
CA GLU A 124 1.96 -10.07 20.27
C GLU A 124 2.74 -11.14 21.07
N VAL A 125 3.23 -10.78 22.26
CA VAL A 125 4.00 -11.68 23.14
C VAL A 125 3.21 -12.93 23.56
N ASN A 126 1.88 -12.81 23.60
CA ASN A 126 0.97 -13.88 24.01
C ASN A 126 0.31 -14.58 22.82
N PHE A 127 0.76 -14.32 21.59
CA PHE A 127 0.22 -14.95 20.40
C PHE A 127 0.35 -16.47 20.47
N LYS A 128 -0.77 -17.17 20.29
CA LYS A 128 -0.82 -18.63 20.21
C LYS A 128 -1.22 -19.02 18.80
N PRO A 129 -0.30 -19.53 17.97
CA PRO A 129 -0.60 -19.88 16.59
C PRO A 129 -1.62 -21.02 16.54
N SER A 130 -2.62 -20.87 15.66
CA SER A 130 -3.54 -21.96 15.35
C SER A 130 -2.85 -23.02 14.48
N LYS A 131 -3.48 -24.21 14.35
CA LYS A 131 -2.99 -25.23 13.41
C LYS A 131 -2.96 -24.72 11.97
N GLU A 132 -3.99 -23.97 11.58
CA GLU A 132 -4.08 -23.35 10.26
C GLU A 132 -2.98 -22.31 10.05
N TYR A 133 -2.69 -21.45 11.04
CA TYR A 133 -1.56 -20.52 10.98
C TYR A 133 -0.23 -21.24 10.71
N LEU A 134 0.03 -22.34 11.44
CA LEU A 134 1.27 -23.12 11.26
C LEU A 134 1.34 -23.78 9.88
N GLN A 135 0.20 -24.26 9.37
CA GLN A 135 0.12 -24.84 8.02
C GLN A 135 0.40 -23.78 6.94
N ILE A 136 -0.25 -22.61 7.03
CA ILE A 136 -0.03 -21.50 6.09
C ILE A 136 1.42 -21.03 6.16
N LYS A 137 2.00 -20.94 7.37
CA LYS A 137 3.41 -20.57 7.55
C LYS A 137 4.34 -21.52 6.82
N SER A 138 4.18 -22.83 7.04
CA SER A 138 5.00 -23.85 6.38
C SER A 138 4.86 -23.78 4.86
N LEU A 139 3.62 -23.71 4.36
CA LEU A 139 3.38 -23.67 2.92
C LEU A 139 3.95 -22.40 2.28
N PHE A 140 3.89 -21.26 2.98
CA PHE A 140 4.46 -20.01 2.51
C PHE A 140 5.99 -20.00 2.54
N GLU A 141 6.61 -20.65 3.53
CA GLU A 141 8.06 -20.87 3.54
C GLU A 141 8.49 -21.74 2.36
N ASP A 142 7.78 -22.84 2.08
CA ASP A 142 8.03 -23.68 0.92
C ASP A 142 7.84 -22.92 -0.40
N PHE A 143 6.82 -22.07 -0.50
CA PHE A 143 6.58 -21.21 -1.65
C PHE A 143 7.73 -20.24 -1.90
N LYS A 144 8.22 -19.55 -0.86
CA LYS A 144 9.38 -18.66 -0.98
C LYS A 144 10.66 -19.41 -1.38
N ILE A 145 10.83 -20.64 -0.89
CA ILE A 145 11.93 -21.50 -1.32
C ILE A 145 11.79 -21.88 -2.80
N ALA A 146 10.58 -22.19 -3.26
CA ALA A 146 10.32 -22.46 -4.68
C ALA A 146 10.66 -21.25 -5.56
N LEU A 147 10.19 -20.05 -5.18
CA LEU A 147 10.48 -18.81 -5.90
C LEU A 147 11.98 -18.48 -5.94
N SER A 148 12.70 -18.68 -4.85
CA SER A 148 14.15 -18.38 -4.79
C SER A 148 15.03 -19.34 -5.60
N ARG A 149 14.48 -20.45 -6.10
CA ARG A 149 15.18 -21.39 -7.00
C ARG A 149 15.12 -20.98 -8.46
N PHE A 150 14.31 -19.99 -8.81
CA PHE A 150 14.28 -19.49 -10.18
C PHE A 150 15.57 -18.70 -10.47
N GLU A 151 16.20 -19.03 -11.58
CA GLU A 151 17.31 -18.27 -12.15
C GLU A 151 16.77 -17.02 -12.87
N ASP A 152 17.65 -16.07 -13.17
CA ASP A 152 17.31 -14.86 -13.93
C ASP A 152 16.72 -15.22 -15.30
N GLY A 153 15.58 -14.60 -15.65
CA GLY A 153 14.87 -14.87 -16.89
C GLY A 153 14.04 -16.15 -16.83
N VAL A 154 13.30 -16.36 -15.74
CA VAL A 154 12.39 -17.51 -15.61
C VAL A 154 11.30 -17.44 -16.69
N PRO A 155 11.04 -18.53 -17.45
CA PRO A 155 9.92 -18.56 -18.38
C PRO A 155 8.59 -18.28 -17.66
N LEU A 156 7.80 -17.35 -18.20
CA LEU A 156 6.49 -16.96 -17.64
C LEU A 156 5.62 -18.17 -17.30
N ASP A 157 5.55 -19.15 -18.20
CA ASP A 157 4.76 -20.37 -18.00
C ASP A 157 5.18 -21.18 -16.77
N LYS A 158 6.48 -21.22 -16.44
CA LYS A 158 6.98 -21.91 -15.25
C LYS A 158 6.59 -21.17 -13.97
N LEU A 159 6.62 -19.85 -14.00
CA LEU A 159 6.21 -19.04 -12.86
C LEU A 159 4.71 -19.17 -12.60
N VAL A 160 3.89 -19.20 -13.65
CA VAL A 160 2.44 -19.43 -13.53
C VAL A 160 2.14 -20.82 -12.99
N ALA A 161 2.81 -21.86 -13.50
CA ALA A 161 2.65 -23.22 -12.98
C ALA A 161 3.04 -23.32 -11.49
N CYS A 162 4.06 -22.56 -11.05
CA CYS A 162 4.40 -22.48 -9.64
C CYS A 162 3.24 -21.91 -8.81
N LEU A 163 2.52 -20.88 -9.26
CA LEU A 163 1.34 -20.39 -8.53
C LEU A 163 0.27 -21.48 -8.37
N GLU A 164 0.04 -22.28 -9.42
CA GLU A 164 -0.95 -23.36 -9.41
C GLU A 164 -0.64 -24.43 -8.35
N ASP A 165 0.65 -24.76 -8.15
CA ASP A 165 1.10 -25.68 -7.11
C ASP A 165 0.80 -25.17 -5.69
N TYR A 166 0.69 -23.85 -5.52
CA TYR A 166 0.41 -23.18 -4.25
C TYR A 166 -0.98 -22.52 -4.20
N ASN A 167 -1.92 -22.94 -5.06
CA ASN A 167 -3.29 -22.40 -5.14
C ASN A 167 -4.04 -22.40 -3.79
N TYR A 168 -3.66 -23.28 -2.85
CA TYR A 168 -4.23 -23.22 -1.51
C TYR A 168 -3.96 -21.89 -0.79
N LEU A 169 -2.78 -21.28 -0.97
CA LEU A 169 -2.48 -19.95 -0.41
C LEU A 169 -3.39 -18.88 -1.01
N GLU A 170 -3.56 -18.90 -2.33
CA GLU A 170 -4.46 -17.97 -3.03
C GLU A 170 -5.91 -18.12 -2.55
N LYS A 171 -6.39 -19.35 -2.50
CA LYS A 171 -7.73 -19.65 -2.01
C LYS A 171 -7.90 -19.20 -0.55
N PHE A 172 -6.92 -19.48 0.30
CA PHE A 172 -6.95 -19.07 1.70
C PHE A 172 -7.10 -17.55 1.84
N ILE A 173 -6.30 -16.75 1.11
CA ILE A 173 -6.40 -15.28 1.14
C ILE A 173 -7.75 -14.80 0.60
N THR A 174 -8.27 -15.45 -0.44
CA THR A 174 -9.58 -15.11 -1.02
C THR A 174 -10.71 -15.41 -0.02
N ASP A 175 -10.67 -16.57 0.63
CA ASP A 175 -11.68 -17.04 1.58
C ASP A 175 -11.67 -16.25 2.91
N LEU A 176 -10.52 -15.69 3.30
CA LEU A 176 -10.43 -14.78 4.45
C LEU A 176 -11.30 -13.52 4.27
N GLY A 177 -11.60 -13.15 3.03
CA GLY A 177 -12.34 -11.94 2.69
C GLY A 177 -11.47 -10.67 2.70
N PRO A 178 -12.06 -9.54 2.28
CA PRO A 178 -11.33 -8.29 2.15
C PRO A 178 -10.80 -7.82 3.52
N PHE A 179 -9.55 -7.37 3.55
CA PHE A 179 -8.86 -6.77 4.72
C PHE A 179 -8.59 -7.69 5.92
N ALA A 180 -9.12 -8.91 5.97
CA ALA A 180 -8.88 -9.83 7.09
C ALA A 180 -7.40 -10.24 7.24
N TRP A 181 -6.64 -10.22 6.14
CA TRP A 181 -5.20 -10.45 6.13
C TRP A 181 -4.39 -9.33 6.80
N MET A 182 -4.93 -8.11 6.93
CA MET A 182 -4.21 -6.97 7.52
C MET A 182 -4.00 -7.11 9.04
N GLY A 183 -4.76 -7.99 9.71
CA GLY A 183 -4.65 -8.21 11.15
C GLY A 183 -3.55 -9.19 11.57
N VAL A 184 -2.91 -9.89 10.62
CA VAL A 184 -1.92 -10.95 10.85
C VAL A 184 -0.78 -10.79 9.84
N LYS A 185 0.43 -10.53 10.33
CA LYS A 185 1.59 -10.19 9.50
C LYS A 185 1.94 -11.29 8.52
N LEU A 186 1.84 -12.56 8.93
CA LEU A 186 2.02 -13.69 8.02
C LEU A 186 1.03 -13.64 6.85
N TYR A 187 -0.25 -13.33 7.10
CA TYR A 187 -1.28 -13.34 6.05
C TYR A 187 -1.14 -12.14 5.13
N GLU A 188 -0.72 -10.99 5.64
CA GLU A 188 -0.30 -9.84 4.83
C GLU A 188 0.83 -10.23 3.87
N GLN A 189 1.90 -10.86 4.37
CA GLN A 189 3.03 -11.29 3.52
C GLN A 189 2.62 -12.33 2.46
N VAL A 190 1.75 -13.29 2.83
CA VAL A 190 1.20 -14.26 1.88
C VAL A 190 0.38 -13.55 0.81
N SER A 191 -0.51 -12.65 1.22
CA SER A 191 -1.37 -11.85 0.34
C SER A 191 -0.52 -11.08 -0.66
N GLU A 192 0.45 -10.29 -0.21
CA GLU A 192 1.38 -9.52 -1.06
C GLU A 192 2.09 -10.41 -2.08
N SER A 193 2.68 -11.53 -1.64
CA SER A 193 3.43 -12.43 -2.53
C SER A 193 2.53 -13.11 -3.57
N VAL A 194 1.32 -13.52 -3.16
CA VAL A 194 0.33 -14.10 -4.08
C VAL A 194 -0.13 -13.05 -5.09
N TYR A 195 -0.42 -11.82 -4.66
CA TYR A 195 -0.82 -10.73 -5.56
C TYR A 195 0.28 -10.39 -6.57
N ASP A 196 1.54 -10.38 -6.16
CA ASP A 196 2.69 -10.14 -7.04
C ASP A 196 2.78 -11.20 -8.14
N ILE A 197 2.70 -12.48 -7.79
CA ILE A 197 2.75 -13.55 -8.79
C ILE A 197 1.49 -13.55 -9.66
N LYS A 198 0.31 -13.26 -9.12
CA LYS A 198 -0.92 -13.10 -9.92
C LYS A 198 -0.81 -11.95 -10.92
N ARG A 199 -0.15 -10.86 -10.53
CA ARG A 199 0.11 -9.73 -11.43
C ARG A 199 1.03 -10.13 -12.58
N VAL A 200 2.03 -10.97 -12.33
CA VAL A 200 2.85 -11.56 -13.40
C VAL A 200 2.04 -12.54 -14.25
N ALA A 201 1.25 -13.41 -13.63
CA ALA A 201 0.40 -14.37 -14.32
C ALA A 201 -0.66 -13.71 -15.23
N LEU A 202 -1.04 -12.46 -14.94
CA LEU A 202 -1.93 -11.67 -15.77
C LEU A 202 -1.41 -11.53 -17.21
N LEU A 203 -0.10 -11.46 -17.42
CA LEU A 203 0.48 -11.39 -18.76
C LEU A 203 0.07 -12.60 -19.60
N LYS A 204 0.02 -13.78 -19.00
CA LYS A 204 -0.41 -15.00 -19.68
C LYS A 204 -1.92 -15.01 -19.91
N SER A 205 -2.72 -14.66 -18.90
CA SER A 205 -4.18 -14.72 -19.02
C SER A 205 -4.76 -13.66 -19.96
N GLN A 206 -4.01 -12.61 -20.28
CA GLN A 206 -4.42 -11.53 -21.19
C GLN A 206 -3.94 -11.73 -22.64
N ALA A 207 -3.31 -12.86 -22.95
CA ALA A 207 -2.80 -13.18 -24.29
C ALA A 207 -3.86 -12.99 -25.40
N GLU A 208 -5.01 -13.66 -25.30
CA GLU A 208 -6.05 -13.57 -26.33
C GLU A 208 -6.63 -12.16 -26.45
N HIS A 209 -6.89 -11.51 -25.30
CA HIS A 209 -7.43 -10.16 -25.24
C HIS A 209 -6.50 -9.13 -25.89
N ALA A 210 -5.19 -9.23 -25.62
CA ALA A 210 -4.19 -8.33 -26.16
C ALA A 210 -4.12 -8.42 -27.70
N ILE A 211 -4.27 -9.61 -28.28
CA ILE A 211 -4.30 -9.78 -29.75
C ILE A 211 -5.47 -9.00 -30.34
N GLU A 212 -6.68 -9.19 -29.80
CA GLU A 212 -7.88 -8.50 -30.28
C GLU A 212 -7.74 -6.98 -30.14
N ALA A 213 -7.30 -6.52 -28.97
CA ALA A 213 -7.12 -5.11 -28.69
C ALA A 213 -6.09 -4.45 -29.61
N LEU A 214 -4.99 -5.14 -29.94
CA LEU A 214 -3.98 -4.65 -30.88
C LEU A 214 -4.49 -4.60 -32.33
N ILE A 215 -5.28 -5.59 -32.75
CA ILE A 215 -5.93 -5.59 -34.07
C ILE A 215 -6.88 -4.40 -34.18
N ASP A 216 -7.66 -4.13 -33.15
CA ASP A 216 -8.58 -2.98 -33.14
C ASP A 216 -7.81 -1.66 -33.10
N TYR A 217 -6.71 -1.60 -32.34
CA TYR A 217 -5.84 -0.43 -32.31
C TYR A 217 -5.27 -0.09 -33.71
N GLN A 218 -4.93 -1.08 -34.53
CA GLN A 218 -4.46 -0.86 -35.90
C GLN A 218 -5.50 -0.24 -36.84
N LYS A 219 -6.79 -0.35 -36.50
CA LYS A 219 -7.91 0.20 -37.31
C LYS A 219 -8.23 1.65 -36.95
N ILE A 220 -7.64 2.19 -35.88
CA ILE A 220 -7.85 3.58 -35.44
C ILE A 220 -7.45 4.54 -36.56
N ALA A 221 -8.41 5.32 -37.03
CA ALA A 221 -8.21 6.30 -38.11
C ALA A 221 -8.31 7.75 -37.64
N SER A 222 -8.85 7.97 -36.44
CA SER A 222 -9.04 9.29 -35.87
C SER A 222 -8.76 9.32 -34.37
N GLU A 223 -8.54 10.51 -33.83
CA GLU A 223 -8.40 10.68 -32.38
C GLU A 223 -9.68 10.26 -31.63
N ARG A 224 -10.86 10.49 -32.21
CA ARG A 224 -12.11 10.04 -31.60
C ARG A 224 -12.10 8.52 -31.41
N ASP A 225 -11.60 7.78 -32.41
CA ASP A 225 -11.49 6.32 -32.33
C ASP A 225 -10.46 5.90 -31.27
N SER A 226 -9.35 6.65 -31.13
CA SER A 226 -8.39 6.37 -30.04
C SER A 226 -8.98 6.62 -28.66
N VAL A 227 -9.79 7.66 -28.48
CA VAL A 227 -10.45 7.94 -27.20
C VAL A 227 -11.46 6.85 -26.88
N LEU A 228 -12.24 6.41 -27.87
CA LEU A 228 -13.18 5.30 -27.70
C LEU A 228 -12.43 4.01 -27.31
N TRP A 229 -11.39 3.66 -28.06
CA TRP A 229 -10.58 2.47 -27.79
C TRP A 229 -9.96 2.50 -26.39
N TYR A 230 -9.47 3.65 -25.92
CA TYR A 230 -8.97 3.77 -24.55
C TYR A 230 -10.05 3.44 -23.53
N PHE A 231 -11.23 4.06 -23.61
CA PHE A 231 -12.31 3.83 -22.64
C PHE A 231 -12.83 2.39 -22.66
N GLU A 232 -12.86 1.73 -23.82
CA GLU A 232 -13.22 0.31 -23.91
C GLU A 232 -12.20 -0.61 -23.22
N LYS A 233 -10.96 -0.14 -23.06
CA LYS A 233 -9.83 -0.91 -22.50
C LYS A 233 -9.32 -0.37 -21.18
N GLU A 234 -9.92 0.67 -20.61
CA GLU A 234 -9.38 1.42 -19.47
C GLU A 234 -9.08 0.53 -18.25
N SER A 235 -9.85 -0.55 -18.04
CA SER A 235 -9.57 -1.53 -16.99
C SER A 235 -8.18 -2.19 -17.08
N ASP A 236 -7.53 -2.07 -18.23
CA ASP A 236 -6.20 -2.61 -18.52
C ASP A 236 -5.09 -1.55 -18.47
N ALA A 237 -5.44 -0.30 -18.18
CA ALA A 237 -4.45 0.73 -17.93
C ALA A 237 -3.64 0.41 -16.67
N TYR A 238 -2.36 0.76 -16.68
CA TYR A 238 -1.42 0.63 -15.59
C TYR A 238 -1.18 -0.80 -15.10
N ARG A 239 -1.51 -1.82 -15.91
CA ARG A 239 -1.25 -3.23 -15.58
C ARG A 239 0.24 -3.56 -15.51
N LEU A 240 1.10 -2.70 -16.07
CA LEU A 240 2.56 -2.82 -15.99
C LEU A 240 3.18 -2.12 -14.77
N ILE A 241 2.41 -1.66 -13.78
CA ILE A 241 2.98 -1.21 -12.50
C ILE A 241 3.84 -2.33 -11.89
N GLY A 242 5.09 -1.97 -11.55
CA GLY A 242 6.10 -2.89 -11.01
C GLY A 242 6.97 -3.55 -12.08
N PHE A 243 6.64 -3.42 -13.37
CA PHE A 243 7.44 -3.96 -14.47
C PHE A 243 8.38 -2.93 -15.07
N THR A 244 9.56 -3.38 -15.49
CA THR A 244 10.54 -2.58 -16.22
C THR A 244 11.12 -3.38 -17.39
N LYS A 245 11.42 -2.70 -18.50
CA LYS A 245 12.10 -3.33 -19.64
C LYS A 245 13.57 -3.55 -19.29
N THR A 246 14.11 -4.70 -19.70
CA THR A 246 15.56 -4.94 -19.65
C THR A 246 16.20 -4.66 -21.02
N GLU A 247 17.53 -4.80 -21.10
CA GLU A 247 18.26 -4.73 -22.38
C GLU A 247 17.90 -5.89 -23.32
N LYS A 248 17.40 -7.01 -22.79
CA LYS A 248 16.98 -8.17 -23.58
C LYS A 248 15.49 -8.02 -23.92
N PRO A 249 15.09 -8.06 -25.21
CA PRO A 249 13.74 -7.70 -25.62
C PRO A 249 12.64 -8.66 -25.11
N HIS A 250 12.98 -9.91 -24.82
CA HIS A 250 12.07 -10.93 -24.28
C HIS A 250 12.18 -11.09 -22.75
N ILE A 251 12.99 -10.27 -22.07
CA ILE A 251 13.10 -10.30 -20.61
C ILE A 251 12.57 -8.98 -20.04
N ILE A 252 11.67 -9.09 -19.07
CA ILE A 252 11.19 -7.96 -18.25
C ILE A 252 11.48 -8.23 -16.78
N SER A 253 11.76 -7.18 -16.02
CA SER A 253 11.95 -7.30 -14.58
C SER A 253 10.67 -6.87 -13.87
N TYR A 254 10.20 -7.68 -12.95
CA TYR A 254 9.17 -7.31 -11.99
C TYR A 254 9.81 -7.03 -10.63
N SER A 255 9.43 -5.91 -10.01
CA SER A 255 9.90 -5.55 -8.68
C SER A 255 8.77 -4.97 -7.84
N SER A 256 8.64 -5.52 -6.63
CA SER A 256 7.88 -5.02 -5.51
C SER A 256 8.73 -5.13 -4.24
N ASP A 257 8.13 -4.86 -3.07
CA ASP A 257 8.77 -5.11 -1.78
C ASP A 257 8.91 -6.62 -1.47
N SER A 258 8.01 -7.44 -2.02
CA SER A 258 7.93 -8.88 -1.72
C SER A 258 8.59 -9.77 -2.78
N LEU A 259 8.68 -9.29 -4.03
CA LEU A 259 9.18 -10.07 -5.17
C LEU A 259 10.08 -9.23 -6.07
N LYS A 260 11.24 -9.77 -6.43
CA LYS A 260 12.13 -9.24 -7.46
C LYS A 260 12.54 -10.37 -8.38
N ILE A 261 12.16 -10.30 -9.64
CA ILE A 261 12.38 -11.40 -10.58
C ILE A 261 12.46 -10.91 -12.03
N ASP A 262 13.40 -11.48 -12.78
CA ASP A 262 13.49 -11.33 -14.22
C ASP A 262 12.72 -12.46 -14.90
N ILE A 263 11.83 -12.11 -15.82
CA ILE A 263 10.86 -13.01 -16.43
C ILE A 263 11.11 -13.04 -17.94
N ASP A 264 11.27 -14.25 -18.47
CA ASP A 264 11.25 -14.52 -19.91
C ASP A 264 9.80 -14.62 -20.39
N ILE A 265 9.42 -13.61 -21.18
CA ILE A 265 8.10 -13.45 -21.77
C ILE A 265 8.08 -13.84 -23.25
N SER A 266 9.03 -14.67 -23.69
CA SER A 266 9.05 -15.20 -25.06
C SER A 266 7.69 -15.79 -25.44
N GLY A 267 7.07 -15.28 -26.50
CA GLY A 267 5.71 -15.65 -26.93
C GLY A 267 4.58 -14.83 -26.30
N TYR A 268 4.89 -13.87 -25.44
CA TYR A 268 3.94 -12.95 -24.79
C TYR A 268 4.37 -11.47 -24.92
N GLU A 269 5.35 -11.16 -25.77
CA GLU A 269 5.90 -9.81 -25.96
C GLU A 269 4.81 -8.82 -26.38
N TYR A 270 3.87 -9.27 -27.21
CA TYR A 270 2.75 -8.47 -27.69
C TYR A 270 1.77 -8.08 -26.57
N VAL A 271 1.66 -8.86 -25.50
CA VAL A 271 0.82 -8.52 -24.34
C VAL A 271 1.41 -7.31 -23.61
N VAL A 272 2.72 -7.33 -23.44
CA VAL A 272 3.45 -6.21 -22.86
C VAL A 272 3.39 -4.98 -23.76
N ASP A 273 3.52 -5.14 -25.08
CA ASP A 273 3.34 -4.05 -26.03
C ASP A 273 1.92 -3.47 -26.01
N TYR A 274 0.88 -4.30 -25.84
CA TYR A 274 -0.49 -3.85 -25.65
C TYR A 274 -0.62 -2.95 -24.43
N PHE A 275 -0.14 -3.39 -23.26
CA PHE A 275 -0.21 -2.58 -22.05
C PHE A 275 0.61 -1.27 -22.16
N TYR A 276 1.77 -1.30 -22.80
CA TYR A 276 2.51 -0.06 -23.07
C TYR A 276 1.74 0.89 -24.00
N LYS A 277 0.99 0.38 -24.97
CA LYS A 277 0.20 1.22 -25.89
C LYS A 277 -0.96 1.90 -25.20
N ILE A 278 -1.69 1.20 -24.33
CA ILE A 278 -2.80 1.82 -23.60
C ILE A 278 -2.29 2.89 -22.63
N ASP A 279 -1.20 2.62 -21.91
CA ASP A 279 -0.60 3.58 -20.98
C ASP A 279 -0.02 4.80 -21.71
N ALA A 280 0.64 4.59 -22.84
CA ALA A 280 1.14 5.67 -23.67
C ALA A 280 -0.01 6.56 -24.18
N LEU A 281 -1.09 5.94 -24.69
CA LEU A 281 -2.25 6.68 -25.20
C LEU A 281 -2.92 7.51 -24.09
N TYR A 282 -3.12 6.93 -22.90
CA TYR A 282 -3.66 7.67 -21.77
C TYR A 282 -2.81 8.90 -21.43
N ASN A 283 -1.49 8.70 -21.29
CA ASN A 283 -0.57 9.78 -20.96
C ASN A 283 -0.55 10.88 -22.03
N GLU A 284 -0.62 10.51 -23.31
CA GLU A 284 -0.73 11.46 -24.43
C GLU A 284 -2.03 12.27 -24.35
N LEU A 285 -3.16 11.62 -24.11
CA LEU A 285 -4.47 12.27 -24.00
C LEU A 285 -4.53 13.18 -22.76
N MET A 286 -4.06 12.71 -21.59
CA MET A 286 -3.98 13.52 -20.37
C MET A 286 -3.12 14.76 -20.55
N LYS A 287 -1.96 14.61 -21.21
CA LYS A 287 -1.07 15.73 -21.52
C LYS A 287 -1.71 16.71 -22.50
N LYS A 288 -2.36 16.21 -23.54
CA LYS A 288 -3.02 17.04 -24.56
C LYS A 288 -4.18 17.83 -23.97
N TYR A 289 -4.99 17.20 -23.12
CA TYR A 289 -6.20 17.78 -22.55
C TYR A 289 -6.01 18.34 -21.14
N LYS A 290 -4.76 18.53 -20.72
CA LYS A 290 -4.44 19.16 -19.43
C LYS A 290 -5.28 20.43 -19.21
N PRO A 291 -5.90 20.62 -18.04
CA PRO A 291 -6.73 21.77 -17.78
C PRO A 291 -5.98 23.08 -17.94
N LEU A 292 -6.64 24.07 -18.55
CA LEU A 292 -6.11 25.42 -18.69
C LEU A 292 -6.29 26.20 -17.38
N PRO A 293 -5.50 27.26 -17.13
CA PRO A 293 -5.63 28.10 -15.93
C PRO A 293 -7.05 28.59 -15.65
N GLU A 294 -7.85 28.82 -16.70
CA GLU A 294 -9.24 29.27 -16.59
C GLU A 294 -10.14 28.21 -15.94
N HIS A 295 -9.87 26.92 -16.15
CA HIS A 295 -10.65 25.84 -15.57
C HIS A 295 -10.52 25.80 -14.05
N TYR A 296 -9.37 26.19 -13.50
CA TYR A 296 -9.12 26.20 -12.06
C TYR A 296 -9.85 27.34 -11.33
N LYS A 297 -10.44 28.31 -12.04
CA LYS A 297 -11.24 29.37 -11.43
C LYS A 297 -12.53 28.84 -10.78
N ALA A 298 -12.99 27.66 -11.19
CA ALA A 298 -14.17 27.00 -10.64
C ALA A 298 -13.87 26.10 -9.42
N GLY A 299 -12.60 25.98 -9.02
CA GLY A 299 -12.18 25.17 -7.87
C GLY A 299 -11.21 24.04 -8.26
N ARG A 300 -11.12 23.04 -7.37
CA ARG A 300 -10.27 21.86 -7.60
C ARG A 300 -10.82 21.03 -8.75
N ILE A 301 -9.93 20.60 -9.64
CA ILE A 301 -10.25 19.72 -10.77
C ILE A 301 -9.77 18.31 -10.42
N GLU A 302 -10.63 17.32 -10.65
CA GLU A 302 -10.27 15.91 -10.58
C GLU A 302 -9.30 15.56 -11.71
N ASP A 303 -8.24 14.83 -11.38
CA ASP A 303 -7.17 14.47 -12.32
C ASP A 303 -7.54 13.18 -13.07
N SER A 304 -8.50 13.29 -13.98
CA SER A 304 -8.98 12.19 -14.82
C SER A 304 -9.20 12.62 -16.26
N LEU A 305 -9.10 11.66 -17.19
CA LEU A 305 -9.21 11.95 -18.62
C LEU A 305 -10.62 12.41 -18.97
N GLU A 306 -11.65 11.78 -18.40
CA GLU A 306 -13.05 12.18 -18.54
C GLU A 306 -13.22 13.65 -18.17
N ARG A 307 -12.67 14.04 -17.01
CA ARG A 307 -12.81 15.41 -16.53
C ARG A 307 -12.10 16.39 -17.43
N PHE A 308 -10.93 16.02 -17.95
CA PHE A 308 -10.16 16.85 -18.86
C PHE A 308 -10.91 17.04 -20.18
N LEU A 309 -11.43 15.97 -20.76
CA LEU A 309 -12.22 16.00 -21.99
C LEU A 309 -13.48 16.88 -21.85
N GLU A 310 -14.17 16.79 -20.71
CA GLU A 310 -15.34 17.64 -20.40
C GLU A 310 -15.01 19.12 -20.38
N LEU A 311 -13.94 19.51 -19.68
CA LEU A 311 -13.53 20.90 -19.57
C LEU A 311 -13.21 21.50 -20.94
N HIS A 312 -12.71 20.68 -21.87
CA HIS A 312 -12.42 21.06 -23.25
C HIS A 312 -13.59 20.86 -24.21
N ASN A 313 -14.76 20.42 -23.74
CA ASN A 313 -15.93 20.05 -24.54
C ASN A 313 -15.59 19.07 -25.69
N LYS A 314 -14.83 18.02 -25.38
CA LYS A 314 -14.39 17.00 -26.34
C LYS A 314 -14.99 15.64 -26.04
N TYR A 315 -15.47 14.96 -27.08
CA TYR A 315 -15.91 13.55 -27.03
C TYR A 315 -16.90 13.24 -25.90
N LEU A 316 -17.79 14.19 -25.59
CA LEU A 316 -18.72 14.10 -24.46
C LEU A 316 -19.66 12.89 -24.57
N ASP A 317 -20.01 12.52 -25.80
CA ASP A 317 -20.80 11.33 -26.11
C ASP A 317 -20.11 10.03 -25.64
N ILE A 318 -18.79 9.93 -25.79
CA ILE A 318 -18.01 8.78 -25.33
C ILE A 318 -17.95 8.76 -23.80
N VAL A 319 -17.65 9.92 -23.18
CA VAL A 319 -17.57 10.04 -21.71
C VAL A 319 -18.91 9.69 -21.05
N GLU A 320 -20.03 10.18 -21.60
CA GLU A 320 -21.36 9.86 -21.09
C GLU A 320 -21.72 8.38 -21.27
N TRP A 321 -21.37 7.79 -22.42
CA TRP A 321 -21.60 6.38 -22.67
C TRP A 321 -20.82 5.52 -21.68
N PHE A 322 -19.54 5.83 -21.47
CA PHE A 322 -18.69 5.08 -20.54
C PHE A 322 -19.27 5.10 -19.13
N ARG A 323 -19.56 6.28 -18.57
CA ARG A 323 -20.14 6.39 -17.20
C ARG A 323 -21.43 5.60 -16.99
N LYS A 324 -22.29 5.52 -18.01
CA LYS A 324 -23.54 4.76 -17.92
C LYS A 324 -23.30 3.26 -17.85
N ASN A 325 -22.22 2.77 -18.48
CA ASN A 325 -21.91 1.36 -18.55
C ASN A 325 -20.93 0.90 -17.45
N SER A 326 -20.04 1.77 -16.97
CA SER A 326 -19.11 1.44 -15.88
C SER A 326 -19.79 1.33 -14.50
N ASN A 327 -20.97 1.94 -14.31
CA ASN A 327 -21.76 1.80 -13.07
C ASN A 327 -22.63 0.53 -13.00
N ASN A 328 -22.55 -0.36 -14.01
CA ASN A 328 -23.30 -1.61 -14.09
C ASN A 328 -22.41 -2.87 -14.03
N LEU A 329 -21.12 -2.71 -13.74
CA LEU A 329 -20.13 -3.75 -13.47
C LEU A 329 -19.71 -3.64 -12.00
#